data_AF-A0A7S2QUC7-F1
#
_entry.id   AF-A0A7S2QUC7-F1
#
_cell.length_a   1.000
_cell.length_b   1.000
_cell.length_c   1.000
_cell.angle_alpha   90.00
_cell.angle_beta   90.00
_cell.angle_gamma   90.00
#
_symmetry.space_group_name_H-M   'P 1'
#
loop_
_entity.id
_entity.type
_entity.pdbx_description
1 polymer ?
#
loop_
_entity_poly.entity_id
_entity_poly.type
_entity_poly.pdbx_seq_one_letter_code
_entity_poly.pdbx_strand_id
1 'polypeptide(L)'
;GAAVAYLALCTILGFTHCLCAMNIVQTSTVSSGPTPLERKEALLFLQAHLPDMDREHISPLYLARNVELALQARYATPWALAVPWDIFLNDVVPHASLDEPREEWRAMMAGRFSPLVAGASSLSEAALALNQQIWGIWGIVFKPDHTPEIMSPSQVIAAGYASCTGLSIFLVDACRAVGIPARVAGTPSWVMDRRGPNDRFNNHNWVEIWDGKGWSFMGAAEYDARGLNRTWFFPSPVKHQVPGGGLNAVYATTYRPLPDGPAFPLVWHLDYRGVHGVDVTTNYINADVQPDS
;
A
#
# COMPACT_ATOMS: atom_id res chain seq x y z
N GLY A 1 9.33 44.75 21.44
CA GLY A 1 10.56 44.16 21.98
C GLY A 1 11.28 43.43 20.87
N ALA A 2 12.56 43.73 20.70
CA ALA A 2 13.51 43.08 19.77
C ALA A 2 13.21 43.15 18.25
N ALA A 3 13.16 44.35 17.68
CA ALA A 3 13.35 44.57 16.22
C ALA A 3 13.89 45.97 15.86
N VAL A 4 14.50 46.68 16.81
CA VAL A 4 15.06 48.03 16.59
C VAL A 4 16.41 48.11 17.29
N ALA A 5 17.41 47.41 16.75
CA ALA A 5 18.79 47.48 17.22
C ALA A 5 19.78 46.98 16.17
N TYR A 6 19.63 47.36 14.89
CA TYR A 6 20.68 47.14 13.88
C TYR A 6 20.57 48.19 12.77
N LEU A 7 20.63 49.47 13.15
CA LEU A 7 20.74 50.58 12.19
C LEU A 7 21.33 51.81 12.87
N ALA A 8 22.49 51.65 13.51
CA ALA A 8 23.34 52.75 13.94
C ALA A 8 24.72 52.19 14.30
N LEU A 9 25.63 52.13 13.32
CA LEU A 9 27.10 52.12 13.45
C LEU A 9 27.69 51.47 12.20
N CYS A 10 27.84 52.24 11.13
CA CYS A 10 28.87 52.02 10.10
C CYS A 10 28.91 53.22 9.15
N THR A 11 29.30 54.37 9.68
CA THR A 11 29.98 55.40 8.91
C THR A 11 31.36 55.53 9.52
N ILE A 12 32.38 55.03 8.81
CA ILE A 12 33.76 55.53 8.71
C ILE A 12 34.61 54.43 8.07
N LEU A 13 35.35 54.83 7.02
CA LEU A 13 36.37 54.12 6.23
C LEU A 13 35.86 53.22 5.11
N GLY A 14 36.00 53.76 3.89
CA GLY A 14 35.53 53.16 2.66
C GLY A 14 36.28 51.90 2.29
N PHE A 15 35.50 50.90 1.89
CA PHE A 15 35.94 49.79 1.05
C PHE A 15 34.82 49.47 0.06
N THR A 16 35.23 49.54 -1.21
CA THR A 16 34.76 48.86 -2.43
C THR A 16 33.43 48.10 -2.38
N HIS A 17 32.55 48.46 -3.31
CA HIS A 17 31.27 47.81 -3.62
C HIS A 17 31.42 46.30 -3.82
N CYS A 18 30.91 45.52 -2.87
CA CYS A 18 30.56 44.13 -3.09
C CYS A 18 29.03 44.03 -3.06
N LEU A 19 28.40 44.10 -4.24
CA LEU A 19 26.99 43.82 -4.44
C LEU A 19 26.78 42.32 -4.16
N CYS A 20 26.58 41.97 -2.89
CA CYS A 20 26.09 40.65 -2.52
C CYS A 20 24.62 40.60 -2.94
N ALA A 21 24.38 40.06 -4.14
CA ALA A 21 23.05 39.67 -4.58
C ALA A 21 22.50 38.66 -3.57
N MET A 22 21.63 39.14 -2.68
CA MET A 22 20.74 38.28 -1.92
C MET A 22 19.84 37.58 -2.94
N ASN A 23 20.26 36.40 -3.39
CA ASN A 23 19.36 35.43 -4.00
C ASN A 23 18.37 35.02 -2.93
N ILE A 24 17.27 35.78 -2.83
CA ILE A 24 16.01 35.28 -2.30
C ILE A 24 15.64 34.14 -3.25
N VAL A 25 16.03 32.93 -2.90
CA VAL A 25 15.42 31.73 -3.43
C VAL A 25 13.95 31.84 -3.03
N GLN A 26 13.11 32.29 -3.97
CA GLN A 26 11.68 32.07 -3.87
C GLN A 26 11.50 30.55 -3.87
N THR A 27 11.45 29.96 -2.68
CA THR A 27 10.89 28.63 -2.51
C THR A 27 9.42 28.75 -2.88
N SER A 28 9.10 28.43 -4.14
CA SER A 28 7.74 28.33 -4.62
C SER A 28 7.05 27.19 -3.87
N THR A 29 6.51 27.50 -2.70
CA THR A 29 5.59 26.67 -1.95
C THR A 29 4.25 26.74 -2.65
N VAL A 30 4.10 25.95 -3.70
CA VAL A 30 2.78 25.62 -4.25
C VAL A 30 2.67 24.11 -4.28
N SER A 31 2.46 23.50 -3.11
CA SER A 31 1.68 22.26 -3.06
C SER A 31 0.25 22.66 -3.39
N SER A 32 -0.01 22.92 -4.67
CA SER A 32 -1.38 23.07 -5.14
C SER A 32 -2.01 21.70 -4.93
N GLY A 33 -3.12 21.65 -4.19
CA GLY A 33 -3.85 20.40 -3.97
C GLY A 33 -4.26 19.75 -5.28
N PRO A 34 -4.98 18.61 -5.23
CA PRO A 34 -5.28 17.84 -6.42
C PRO A 34 -5.92 18.69 -7.52
N THR A 35 -5.54 18.45 -8.77
CA THR A 35 -6.06 19.18 -9.93
C THR A 35 -7.36 18.56 -10.46
N PRO A 36 -8.16 19.28 -11.28
CA PRO A 36 -9.30 18.69 -11.98
C PRO A 36 -8.90 17.56 -12.96
N LEU A 37 -7.71 17.64 -13.56
CA LEU A 37 -7.21 16.62 -14.48
C LEU A 37 -6.91 15.32 -13.74
N GLU A 38 -6.18 15.38 -12.62
CA GLU A 38 -5.87 14.20 -11.80
C GLU A 38 -7.13 13.50 -11.29
N ARG A 39 -8.14 14.26 -10.85
CA ARG A 39 -9.46 13.71 -10.47
C ARG A 39 -10.10 12.95 -11.62
N LYS A 40 -10.12 13.55 -12.80
CA LYS A 40 -10.69 12.96 -14.00
C LYS A 40 -9.95 11.69 -14.40
N GLU A 41 -8.62 11.72 -14.41
CA GLU A 41 -7.78 10.56 -14.75
C GLU A 41 -7.98 9.40 -13.76
N ALA A 42 -7.97 9.67 -12.46
CA ALA A 42 -8.19 8.65 -11.44
C ALA A 42 -9.58 8.03 -11.52
N LEU A 43 -10.63 8.84 -11.75
CA LEU A 43 -11.99 8.34 -11.93
C LEU A 43 -12.12 7.49 -13.20
N LEU A 44 -11.55 7.94 -14.32
CA LEU A 44 -11.54 7.19 -15.58
C LEU A 44 -10.76 5.89 -15.45
N PHE A 45 -9.65 5.89 -14.72
CA PHE A 45 -8.87 4.69 -14.44
C PHE A 45 -9.71 3.65 -13.69
N LEU A 46 -10.41 4.05 -12.62
CA LEU A 46 -11.32 3.15 -11.92
C LEU A 46 -12.44 2.64 -12.84
N GLN A 47 -13.08 3.54 -13.60
CA GLN A 47 -14.17 3.15 -14.51
C GLN A 47 -13.73 2.16 -15.60
N ALA A 48 -12.52 2.34 -16.14
CA ALA A 48 -11.98 1.46 -17.16
C ALA A 48 -11.64 0.06 -16.64
N HIS A 49 -11.32 -0.08 -15.34
CA HIS A 49 -10.79 -1.30 -14.74
C HIS A 49 -11.62 -1.86 -13.59
N LEU A 50 -12.82 -1.33 -13.35
CA LEU A 50 -13.78 -1.85 -12.38
C LEU A 50 -13.98 -3.36 -12.58
N PRO A 51 -13.88 -4.17 -11.51
CA PRO A 51 -14.28 -5.56 -11.55
C PRO A 51 -15.73 -5.70 -12.00
N ASP A 52 -16.06 -6.77 -12.73
CA ASP A 52 -17.42 -6.97 -13.24
C ASP A 52 -18.46 -7.03 -12.11
N MET A 53 -18.09 -7.62 -10.98
CA MET A 53 -18.92 -7.65 -9.76
C MET A 53 -19.25 -6.26 -9.20
N ASP A 54 -18.52 -5.21 -9.58
CA ASP A 54 -18.73 -3.85 -9.06
C ASP A 54 -19.48 -2.95 -10.05
N ARG A 55 -19.53 -3.29 -11.35
CA ARG A 55 -20.08 -2.40 -12.40
C ARG A 55 -21.53 -2.00 -12.17
N GLU A 56 -22.35 -2.91 -11.66
CA GLU A 56 -23.78 -2.68 -11.43
C GLU A 56 -24.11 -2.27 -9.98
N HIS A 57 -23.16 -2.46 -9.06
CA HIS A 57 -23.40 -2.36 -7.62
C HIS A 57 -22.70 -1.15 -6.97
N ILE A 58 -21.73 -0.55 -7.64
CA ILE A 58 -21.01 0.62 -7.15
C ILE A 58 -21.52 1.90 -7.81
N SER A 59 -21.96 2.86 -6.98
CA SER A 59 -22.43 4.15 -7.48
C SER A 59 -21.26 5.03 -7.99
N PRO A 60 -21.49 5.90 -8.99
CA PRO A 60 -20.50 6.90 -9.39
C PRO A 60 -20.06 7.82 -8.24
N LEU A 61 -20.95 8.12 -7.30
CA LEU A 61 -20.65 8.95 -6.13
C LEU A 61 -19.66 8.27 -5.18
N TYR A 62 -19.80 6.96 -4.96
CA TYR A 62 -18.86 6.16 -4.17
C TYR A 62 -17.45 6.23 -4.77
N LEU A 63 -17.31 6.03 -6.09
CA LEU A 63 -16.02 6.10 -6.77
C LEU A 63 -15.41 7.51 -6.71
N ALA A 64 -16.22 8.54 -6.95
CA ALA A 64 -15.77 9.93 -6.87
C ALA A 64 -15.27 10.28 -5.46
N ARG A 65 -15.97 9.80 -4.42
CA ARG A 65 -15.55 10.00 -3.03
C ARG A 65 -14.25 9.28 -2.71
N ASN A 66 -14.12 8.03 -3.14
CA ASN A 66 -12.90 7.24 -2.99
C ASN A 66 -11.69 7.91 -3.68
N VAL A 67 -11.87 8.40 -4.91
CA VAL A 67 -10.83 9.14 -5.67
C VAL A 67 -10.41 10.42 -4.94
N GLU A 68 -11.36 11.21 -4.45
CA GLU A 68 -11.05 12.46 -3.73
C GLU A 68 -10.21 12.17 -2.48
N LEU A 69 -10.57 11.14 -1.71
CA LEU A 69 -9.83 10.74 -0.51
C LEU A 69 -8.44 10.19 -0.84
N ALA A 70 -8.28 9.41 -1.92
CA ALA A 70 -6.98 8.92 -2.38
C ALA A 70 -6.06 10.08 -2.79
N LEU A 71 -6.60 11.08 -3.50
CA LEU A 71 -5.87 12.28 -3.88
C LEU A 71 -5.51 13.14 -2.68
N GLN A 72 -6.39 13.29 -1.69
CA GLN A 72 -6.05 13.96 -0.44
C GLN A 72 -4.87 13.28 0.25
N ALA A 73 -4.84 11.94 0.29
CA ALA A 73 -3.73 11.19 0.85
C ALA A 73 -2.42 11.41 0.07
N ARG A 74 -2.48 11.48 -1.27
CA ARG A 74 -1.30 11.78 -2.12
C ARG A 74 -0.63 13.09 -1.76
N TYR A 75 -1.40 14.14 -1.48
CA TYR A 75 -0.89 15.47 -1.18
C TYR A 75 -0.57 15.69 0.30
N ALA A 76 -0.84 14.70 1.17
CA ALA A 76 -0.65 14.84 2.60
C ALA A 76 0.83 14.81 3.03
N THR A 77 1.69 14.11 2.28
CA THR A 77 3.10 13.93 2.63
C THR A 77 4.02 13.99 1.40
N PRO A 78 5.30 14.40 1.57
CA PRO A 78 6.25 14.43 0.46
C PRO A 78 6.48 13.06 -0.19
N TRP A 79 6.51 12.00 0.62
CA TRP A 79 6.72 10.64 0.12
C TRP A 79 5.51 10.09 -0.65
N ALA A 80 4.27 10.44 -0.27
CA ALA A 80 3.08 10.05 -1.02
C ALA A 80 2.98 10.81 -2.34
N LEU A 81 3.35 12.09 -2.32
CA LEU A 81 3.36 12.94 -3.52
C LEU A 81 4.40 12.48 -4.55
N ALA A 82 5.53 11.94 -4.08
CA ALA A 82 6.60 11.43 -4.92
C ALA A 82 6.29 10.09 -5.61
N VAL A 83 5.22 9.40 -5.22
CA VAL A 83 4.80 8.14 -5.86
C VAL A 83 4.52 8.39 -7.35
N PRO A 84 5.11 7.59 -8.28
CA PRO A 84 4.81 7.67 -9.70
C PRO A 84 3.30 7.57 -9.97
N TRP A 85 2.80 8.37 -10.91
CA TRP A 85 1.37 8.52 -11.12
C TRP A 85 0.67 7.20 -11.47
N ASP A 86 1.29 6.37 -12.30
CA ASP A 86 0.79 5.05 -12.69
C ASP A 86 0.73 4.06 -11.53
N ILE A 87 1.74 4.05 -10.64
CA ILE A 87 1.73 3.26 -9.40
C ILE A 87 0.63 3.76 -8.45
N PHE A 88 0.47 5.08 -8.32
CA PHE A 88 -0.60 5.65 -7.50
C PHE A 88 -1.99 5.23 -8.01
N LEU A 89 -2.25 5.35 -9.31
CA LEU A 89 -3.49 4.93 -9.93
C LEU A 89 -3.77 3.45 -9.70
N ASN A 90 -2.76 2.58 -9.83
CA ASN A 90 -2.95 1.14 -9.78
C ASN A 90 -2.99 0.57 -8.36
N ASP A 91 -2.31 1.20 -7.40
CA ASP A 91 -2.04 0.58 -6.09
C ASP A 91 -2.38 1.48 -4.89
N VAL A 92 -2.89 2.70 -5.12
CA VAL A 92 -3.47 3.58 -4.07
C VAL A 92 -4.94 3.88 -4.31
N VAL A 93 -5.31 4.28 -5.53
CA VAL A 93 -6.68 4.67 -5.90
C VAL A 93 -7.72 3.55 -5.79
N PRO A 94 -7.43 2.25 -6.04
CA PRO A 94 -8.44 1.20 -5.98
C PRO A 94 -9.24 1.16 -4.68
N HIS A 95 -10.54 0.88 -4.80
CA HIS A 95 -11.47 0.78 -3.66
C HIS A 95 -11.50 -0.61 -3.01
N ALA A 96 -10.85 -1.59 -3.63
CA ALA A 96 -10.81 -2.98 -3.19
C ALA A 96 -9.49 -3.65 -3.61
N SER A 97 -9.21 -4.81 -3.03
CA SER A 97 -8.04 -5.64 -3.29
C SER A 97 -8.41 -6.98 -3.94
N LEU A 98 -9.41 -7.68 -3.41
CA LEU A 98 -9.88 -8.99 -3.88
C LEU A 98 -11.42 -8.95 -4.09
N ASP A 99 -12.13 -9.96 -3.62
CA ASP A 99 -13.59 -10.12 -3.64
C ASP A 99 -14.24 -9.79 -2.29
N GLU A 100 -13.57 -9.05 -1.40
CA GLU A 100 -14.15 -8.62 -0.12
C GLU A 100 -15.42 -7.77 -0.29
N PRO A 101 -16.36 -7.81 0.67
CA PRO A 101 -17.52 -6.93 0.65
C PRO A 101 -17.09 -5.45 0.54
N ARG A 102 -17.73 -4.73 -0.40
CA ARG A 102 -17.38 -3.34 -0.70
C ARG A 102 -17.89 -2.42 0.40
N GLU A 103 -17.03 -1.51 0.87
CA GLU A 103 -17.39 -0.50 1.87
C GLU A 103 -16.60 0.79 1.70
N GLU A 104 -17.01 1.85 2.39
CA GLU A 104 -16.34 3.17 2.41
C GLU A 104 -15.26 3.25 3.50
N TRP A 105 -14.27 2.35 3.46
CA TRP A 105 -13.22 2.25 4.49
C TRP A 105 -12.30 3.48 4.55
N ARG A 106 -12.03 4.12 3.41
CA ARG A 106 -10.92 5.09 3.25
C ARG A 106 -11.02 6.29 4.16
N ALA A 107 -12.20 6.87 4.33
CA ALA A 107 -12.38 8.06 5.17
C ALA A 107 -12.08 7.76 6.65
N MET A 108 -12.61 6.64 7.14
CA MET A 108 -12.40 6.18 8.52
C MET A 108 -10.92 5.89 8.77
N MET A 109 -10.29 5.13 7.88
CA MET A 109 -8.88 4.75 7.99
C MET A 109 -7.95 5.96 7.88
N ALA A 110 -8.16 6.86 6.93
CA ALA A 110 -7.35 8.07 6.79
C ALA A 110 -7.38 8.90 8.08
N GLY A 111 -8.57 9.13 8.65
CA GLY A 111 -8.71 9.88 9.89
C GLY A 111 -8.02 9.22 11.09
N ARG A 112 -7.98 7.88 11.15
CA ARG A 112 -7.34 7.13 12.24
C ARG A 112 -5.84 6.97 12.07
N PHE A 113 -5.36 6.80 10.84
CA PHE A 113 -4.01 6.32 10.56
C PHE A 113 -3.06 7.41 10.10
N SER A 114 -3.54 8.53 9.54
CA SER A 114 -2.67 9.67 9.20
C SER A 114 -1.84 10.16 10.40
N PRO A 115 -2.35 10.23 11.65
CA PRO A 115 -1.53 10.59 12.81
C PRO A 115 -0.39 9.60 13.11
N LEU A 116 -0.58 8.31 12.80
CA LEU A 116 0.41 7.25 13.08
C LEU A 116 1.63 7.33 12.15
N VAL A 117 1.46 7.92 10.97
CA VAL A 117 2.52 8.06 9.95
C VAL A 117 3.05 9.49 9.85
N ALA A 118 2.58 10.42 10.69
CA ALA A 118 2.96 11.83 10.63
C ALA A 118 4.46 12.08 10.81
N GLY A 119 5.17 11.19 11.54
CA GLY A 119 6.62 11.24 11.73
C GLY A 119 7.44 10.45 10.70
N ALA A 120 6.80 9.74 9.77
CA ALA A 120 7.51 8.90 8.80
C ALA A 120 8.15 9.75 7.70
N SER A 121 9.42 9.46 7.38
CA SER A 121 10.18 10.14 6.34
C SER A 121 10.13 9.44 4.98
N SER A 122 9.61 8.21 4.94
CA SER A 122 9.51 7.39 3.73
C SER A 122 8.25 6.52 3.71
N LEU A 123 7.92 5.98 2.52
CA LEU A 123 6.85 4.99 2.34
C LEU A 123 7.07 3.76 3.23
N SER A 124 8.31 3.27 3.33
CA SER A 124 8.67 2.11 4.14
C SER A 124 8.48 2.34 5.63
N GLU A 125 8.93 3.49 6.14
CA GLU A 125 8.73 3.84 7.55
C GLU A 125 7.25 3.99 7.89
N ALA A 126 6.47 4.61 6.99
CA ALA A 126 5.03 4.76 7.18
C ALA A 126 4.33 3.39 7.18
N ALA A 127 4.67 2.49 6.26
CA ALA A 127 4.13 1.14 6.18
C ALA A 127 4.44 0.31 7.44
N LEU A 128 5.69 0.36 7.92
CA LEU A 128 6.11 -0.31 9.16
C LEU A 128 5.39 0.25 10.39
N ALA A 129 5.25 1.58 10.48
CA ALA A 129 4.54 2.23 11.56
C ALA A 129 3.06 1.82 11.62
N LEU A 130 2.40 1.68 10.46
CA LEU A 130 1.04 1.14 10.39
C LEU A 130 1.00 -0.32 10.87
N ASN A 131 1.83 -1.19 10.28
CA ASN A 131 1.81 -2.61 10.60
C ASN A 131 2.16 -2.90 12.08
N GLN A 132 2.90 -2.02 12.74
CA GLN A 132 3.17 -2.13 14.17
C GLN A 132 1.95 -1.76 15.04
N GLN A 133 1.18 -0.74 14.64
CA GLN A 133 0.28 -0.03 15.56
C GLN A 133 -1.20 -0.34 15.33
N ILE A 134 -1.64 -0.56 14.08
CA ILE A 134 -3.08 -0.55 13.76
C ILE A 134 -3.88 -1.67 14.43
N TRP A 135 -3.25 -2.84 14.63
CA TRP A 135 -3.91 -4.03 15.19
C TRP A 135 -4.40 -3.81 16.62
N GLY A 136 -3.58 -3.12 17.42
CA GLY A 136 -3.90 -2.81 18.82
C GLY A 136 -5.03 -1.80 18.99
N ILE A 137 -5.37 -1.02 17.97
CA ILE A 137 -6.44 0.01 18.03
C ILE A 137 -7.80 -0.64 18.29
N TRP A 138 -8.05 -1.82 17.70
CA TRP A 138 -9.29 -2.57 17.85
C TRP A 138 -9.09 -3.97 18.43
N GLY A 139 -7.87 -4.32 18.86
CA GLY A 139 -7.56 -5.65 19.39
C GLY A 139 -7.68 -6.76 18.34
N ILE A 140 -7.36 -6.45 17.08
CA ILE A 140 -7.44 -7.41 15.97
C ILE A 140 -6.31 -8.43 16.11
N VAL A 141 -6.65 -9.73 16.04
CA VAL A 141 -5.68 -10.83 16.09
C VAL A 141 -5.72 -11.71 14.84
N PHE A 142 -4.60 -12.33 14.50
CA PHE A 142 -4.56 -13.36 13.45
C PHE A 142 -5.28 -14.62 13.91
N LYS A 143 -6.12 -15.18 13.03
CA LYS A 143 -6.80 -16.46 13.24
C LYS A 143 -6.64 -17.34 11.99
N PRO A 144 -5.84 -18.42 12.05
CA PRO A 144 -5.63 -19.32 10.91
C PRO A 144 -6.90 -20.09 10.56
N ASP A 145 -6.93 -20.71 9.38
CA ASP A 145 -7.98 -21.64 8.92
C ASP A 145 -9.41 -21.06 8.85
N HIS A 146 -9.51 -19.73 8.75
CA HIS A 146 -10.78 -19.01 8.57
C HIS A 146 -11.10 -18.65 7.10
N THR A 147 -10.23 -18.96 6.15
CA THR A 147 -10.59 -18.91 4.71
C THR A 147 -11.71 -19.94 4.44
N PRO A 148 -12.85 -19.60 3.81
CA PRO A 148 -13.07 -18.49 2.87
C PRO A 148 -13.77 -17.25 3.46
N GLU A 149 -13.69 -17.00 4.78
CA GLU A 149 -14.23 -15.79 5.39
C GLU A 149 -13.42 -14.57 4.90
N ILE A 150 -13.84 -14.00 3.76
CA ILE A 150 -13.27 -12.79 3.18
C ILE A 150 -14.01 -11.60 3.76
N MET A 151 -13.33 -10.88 4.64
CA MET A 151 -13.92 -9.82 5.44
C MET A 151 -13.51 -8.45 4.92
N SER A 152 -14.48 -7.55 4.90
CA SER A 152 -14.22 -6.12 4.77
C SER A 152 -13.59 -5.57 6.07
N PRO A 153 -12.90 -4.43 6.04
CA PRO A 153 -12.35 -3.82 7.25
C PRO A 153 -13.30 -3.69 8.44
N SER A 154 -14.54 -3.26 8.23
CA SER A 154 -15.55 -3.16 9.28
C SER A 154 -15.93 -4.52 9.87
N GLN A 155 -15.96 -5.58 9.05
CA GLN A 155 -16.19 -6.94 9.53
C GLN A 155 -15.02 -7.44 10.38
N VAL A 156 -13.77 -7.15 9.97
CA VAL A 156 -12.56 -7.47 10.77
C VAL A 156 -12.60 -6.75 12.12
N ILE A 157 -12.96 -5.45 12.15
CA ILE A 157 -13.10 -4.68 13.39
C ILE A 157 -14.18 -5.27 14.29
N ALA A 158 -15.34 -5.62 13.73
CA ALA A 158 -16.44 -6.20 14.49
C ALA A 158 -16.10 -7.59 15.06
N ALA A 159 -15.37 -8.40 14.31
CA ALA A 159 -14.96 -9.75 14.72
C ALA A 159 -13.81 -9.73 15.73
N GLY A 160 -12.92 -8.73 15.65
CA GLY A 160 -11.67 -8.68 16.42
C GLY A 160 -10.62 -9.68 15.94
N TYR A 161 -10.80 -10.30 14.77
CA TYR A 161 -9.83 -11.22 14.18
C TYR A 161 -9.94 -11.26 12.66
N ALA A 162 -8.91 -11.80 11.99
CA ALA A 162 -9.00 -12.20 10.59
C ALA A 162 -7.97 -13.29 10.20
N SER A 163 -8.23 -13.96 9.07
CA SER A 163 -7.26 -14.82 8.38
C SER A 163 -6.14 -14.00 7.74
N CYS A 164 -5.14 -14.67 7.16
CA CYS A 164 -4.03 -14.01 6.46
C CYS A 164 -4.54 -13.12 5.32
N THR A 165 -5.61 -13.54 4.64
CA THR A 165 -6.29 -12.73 3.62
C THR A 165 -6.91 -11.48 4.21
N GLY A 166 -7.74 -11.61 5.26
CA GLY A 166 -8.44 -10.45 5.84
C GLY A 166 -7.47 -9.44 6.47
N LEU A 167 -6.40 -9.91 7.13
CA LEU A 167 -5.35 -9.01 7.62
C LEU A 167 -4.59 -8.32 6.48
N SER A 168 -4.32 -9.02 5.37
CA SER A 168 -3.65 -8.42 4.21
C SER A 168 -4.50 -7.35 3.54
N ILE A 169 -5.81 -7.60 3.36
CA ILE A 169 -6.75 -6.59 2.85
C ILE A 169 -6.79 -5.38 3.78
N PHE A 170 -6.93 -5.61 5.08
CA PHE A 170 -6.97 -4.53 6.08
C PHE A 170 -5.72 -3.65 6.04
N LEU A 171 -4.54 -4.25 5.96
CA LEU A 171 -3.27 -3.52 5.93
C LEU A 171 -3.07 -2.79 4.60
N VAL A 172 -3.48 -3.39 3.47
CA VAL A 172 -3.47 -2.71 2.17
C VAL A 172 -4.37 -1.48 2.20
N ASP A 173 -5.59 -1.61 2.70
CA ASP A 173 -6.52 -0.48 2.83
C ASP A 173 -5.96 0.60 3.76
N ALA A 174 -5.35 0.22 4.88
CA ALA A 174 -4.68 1.14 5.79
C ALA A 174 -3.55 1.92 5.11
N CYS A 175 -2.69 1.23 4.35
CA CYS A 175 -1.62 1.83 3.57
C CYS A 175 -2.16 2.80 2.51
N ARG A 176 -3.16 2.36 1.73
CA ARG A 176 -3.78 3.15 0.66
C ARG A 176 -4.51 4.38 1.21
N ALA A 177 -5.10 4.29 2.40
CA ALA A 177 -5.78 5.41 3.05
C ALA A 177 -4.84 6.57 3.38
N VAL A 178 -3.55 6.31 3.56
CA VAL A 178 -2.52 7.33 3.84
C VAL A 178 -1.55 7.55 2.66
N GLY A 179 -1.86 7.02 1.48
CA GLY A 179 -1.13 7.32 0.24
C GLY A 179 0.04 6.39 -0.05
N ILE A 180 0.19 5.28 0.68
CA ILE A 180 1.22 4.26 0.42
C ILE A 180 0.68 3.28 -0.63
N PRO A 181 1.39 3.07 -1.76
CA PRO A 181 0.99 2.04 -2.72
C PRO A 181 1.20 0.67 -2.11
N ALA A 182 0.13 -0.11 -2.06
CA ALA A 182 0.12 -1.44 -1.45
C ALA A 182 -0.81 -2.37 -2.21
N ARG A 183 -0.49 -3.67 -2.18
CA ARG A 183 -1.25 -4.72 -2.85
C ARG A 183 -1.16 -6.03 -2.09
N VAL A 184 -2.22 -6.83 -2.17
CA VAL A 184 -2.20 -8.19 -1.65
C VAL A 184 -1.29 -9.04 -2.54
N ALA A 185 -0.40 -9.80 -1.92
CA ALA A 185 0.42 -10.81 -2.55
C ALA A 185 0.23 -12.16 -1.84
N GLY A 186 0.51 -13.25 -2.52
CA GLY A 186 0.25 -14.56 -1.95
C GLY A 186 0.67 -15.73 -2.82
N THR A 187 0.71 -16.90 -2.20
CA THR A 187 0.80 -18.19 -2.89
C THR A 187 -0.45 -19.02 -2.61
N PRO A 188 -1.03 -19.68 -3.64
CA PRO A 188 -2.11 -20.64 -3.44
C PRO A 188 -1.65 -21.89 -2.69
N SER A 189 -0.39 -22.30 -2.89
CA SER A 189 0.20 -23.45 -2.23
C SER A 189 1.72 -23.39 -2.28
N TRP A 190 2.35 -23.59 -1.12
CA TRP A 190 3.79 -23.79 -1.06
C TRP A 190 4.20 -25.06 -1.82
N VAL A 191 5.34 -25.02 -2.50
CA VAL A 191 5.96 -26.20 -3.15
C VAL A 191 6.31 -27.28 -2.13
N MET A 192 6.82 -26.85 -0.98
CA MET A 192 7.42 -27.72 0.02
C MET A 192 6.44 -28.19 1.11
N ASP A 193 5.14 -27.92 1.00
CA ASP A 193 4.21 -28.17 2.10
C ASP A 193 2.88 -28.80 1.68
N ARG A 194 2.77 -30.12 1.89
CA ARG A 194 1.49 -30.82 2.07
C ARG A 194 1.42 -31.21 3.55
N ARG A 195 0.61 -30.51 4.37
CA ARG A 195 0.51 -30.78 5.82
C ARG A 195 -0.30 -32.03 6.16
N GLY A 196 -0.88 -32.69 5.16
CA GLY A 196 -1.58 -33.95 5.31
C GLY A 196 -2.33 -34.36 4.04
N PRO A 197 -2.96 -35.56 4.04
CA PRO A 197 -3.67 -36.08 2.87
C PRO A 197 -4.95 -35.30 2.51
N ASN A 198 -5.46 -34.47 3.42
CA ASN A 198 -6.67 -33.65 3.24
C ASN A 198 -6.37 -32.14 3.12
N ASP A 199 -5.12 -31.72 3.24
CA ASP A 199 -4.72 -30.33 3.05
C ASP A 199 -4.65 -30.05 1.54
N ARG A 200 -5.66 -29.34 1.03
CA ARG A 200 -5.77 -29.06 -0.40
C ARG A 200 -4.91 -27.87 -0.83
N PHE A 201 -4.67 -26.91 0.09
CA PHE A 201 -3.95 -25.66 -0.16
C PHE A 201 -3.34 -25.14 1.15
N ASN A 202 -2.02 -25.25 1.33
CA ASN A 202 -1.34 -24.43 2.33
C ASN A 202 -1.06 -23.05 1.72
N ASN A 203 -2.13 -22.25 1.58
CA ASN A 203 -2.05 -20.92 1.00
C ASN A 203 -1.54 -19.90 2.03
N HIS A 204 -0.94 -18.82 1.56
CA HIS A 204 -0.61 -17.69 2.41
C HIS A 204 -0.74 -16.39 1.61
N ASN A 205 -1.35 -15.38 2.24
CA ASN A 205 -1.45 -14.03 1.72
C ASN A 205 -0.73 -13.07 2.66
N TRP A 206 -0.08 -12.06 2.08
CA TRP A 206 0.66 -11.00 2.75
C TRP A 206 0.54 -9.70 1.94
N VAL A 207 1.35 -8.70 2.28
CA VAL A 207 1.30 -7.38 1.63
C VAL A 207 2.63 -7.06 0.94
N GLU A 208 2.54 -6.60 -0.30
CA GLU A 208 3.61 -5.86 -0.96
C GLU A 208 3.32 -4.36 -0.90
N ILE A 209 4.35 -3.56 -0.64
CA ILE A 209 4.32 -2.10 -0.64
C ILE A 209 5.40 -1.54 -1.57
N TRP A 210 5.11 -0.41 -2.21
CA TRP A 210 6.10 0.32 -2.99
C TRP A 210 6.98 1.17 -2.07
N ASP A 211 8.28 0.90 -2.01
CA ASP A 211 9.21 1.57 -1.10
C ASP A 211 9.81 2.88 -1.66
N GLY A 212 9.42 3.27 -2.87
CA GLY A 212 9.96 4.41 -3.62
C GLY A 212 10.97 4.01 -4.69
N LYS A 213 11.48 2.77 -4.67
CA LYS A 213 12.40 2.22 -5.67
C LYS A 213 11.84 0.95 -6.31
N GLY A 214 11.11 0.14 -5.55
CA GLY A 214 10.56 -1.13 -5.99
C GLY A 214 9.49 -1.66 -5.04
N TRP A 215 9.04 -2.88 -5.31
CA TRP A 215 8.13 -3.62 -4.42
C TRP A 215 8.93 -4.33 -3.33
N SER A 216 8.58 -4.04 -2.09
CA SER A 216 9.04 -4.74 -0.88
C SER A 216 7.84 -5.43 -0.22
N PHE A 217 8.07 -6.44 0.63
CA PHE A 217 7.00 -7.24 1.26
C PHE A 217 7.08 -7.25 2.78
N MET A 218 5.94 -7.48 3.42
CA MET A 218 5.79 -7.69 4.86
C MET A 218 4.57 -8.56 5.17
N GLY A 219 4.62 -9.32 6.27
CA GLY A 219 3.46 -10.03 6.79
C GLY A 219 2.54 -9.08 7.57
N ALA A 220 1.23 -9.24 7.43
CA ALA A 220 0.27 -8.45 8.19
C ALA A 220 0.20 -8.93 9.64
N ALA A 221 0.32 -8.00 10.60
CA ALA A 221 0.52 -8.30 12.02
C ALA A 221 1.83 -9.02 12.36
N GLU A 222 2.83 -8.93 11.46
CA GLU A 222 4.16 -9.52 11.61
C GLU A 222 5.24 -8.43 11.54
N TYR A 223 5.09 -7.37 12.35
CA TYR A 223 6.06 -6.26 12.39
C TYR A 223 7.48 -6.74 12.75
N ASP A 224 8.46 -6.28 11.97
CA ASP A 224 9.88 -6.45 12.25
C ASP A 224 10.58 -5.08 12.30
N ALA A 225 11.21 -4.77 13.44
CA ALA A 225 11.92 -3.50 13.65
C ALA A 225 13.15 -3.33 12.74
N ARG A 226 13.63 -4.42 12.14
CA ARG A 226 14.77 -4.42 11.19
C ARG A 226 14.35 -4.03 9.78
N GLY A 227 13.05 -3.82 9.52
CA GLY A 227 12.51 -3.30 8.27
C GLY A 227 11.75 -4.33 7.42
N LEU A 228 11.44 -3.92 6.19
CA LEU A 228 10.73 -4.73 5.21
C LEU A 228 11.56 -5.92 4.70
N ASN A 229 10.93 -6.82 3.95
CA ASN A 229 11.52 -8.01 3.36
C ASN A 229 12.03 -9.02 4.40
N ARG A 230 11.40 -9.03 5.59
CA ARG A 230 11.68 -9.92 6.70
C ARG A 230 10.37 -10.52 7.20
N THR A 231 10.14 -11.79 6.87
CA THR A 231 8.94 -12.54 7.23
C THR A 231 9.34 -13.97 7.53
N TRP A 232 8.46 -14.73 8.18
CA TRP A 232 8.72 -16.15 8.44
C TRP A 232 8.87 -16.97 7.15
N PHE A 233 8.30 -16.49 6.03
CA PHE A 233 8.32 -17.19 4.76
C PHE A 233 9.52 -16.84 3.86
N PHE A 234 10.33 -15.86 4.24
CA PHE A 234 11.50 -15.41 3.47
C PHE A 234 12.80 -15.60 4.29
N PRO A 235 13.84 -16.24 3.73
CA PRO A 235 13.95 -16.74 2.35
C PRO A 235 13.19 -18.04 2.06
N SER A 236 12.81 -18.81 3.08
CA SER A 236 12.15 -20.11 2.92
C SER A 236 10.80 -20.10 3.63
N PRO A 237 9.72 -20.64 3.04
CA PRO A 237 9.71 -21.46 1.83
C PRO A 237 9.62 -20.68 0.49
N VAL A 238 9.48 -19.35 0.51
CA VAL A 238 9.08 -18.61 -0.70
C VAL A 238 10.07 -18.68 -1.87
N LYS A 239 11.38 -18.78 -1.61
CA LYS A 239 12.38 -18.96 -2.68
C LYS A 239 12.29 -20.31 -3.40
N HIS A 240 11.50 -21.26 -2.91
CA HIS A 240 11.26 -22.54 -3.57
C HIS A 240 10.05 -22.54 -4.51
N GLN A 241 9.28 -21.46 -4.57
CA GLN A 241 8.16 -21.33 -5.50
C GLN A 241 8.64 -21.31 -6.96
N VAL A 242 7.74 -21.64 -7.90
CA VAL A 242 8.08 -21.83 -9.32
C VAL A 242 7.41 -20.76 -10.17
N PRO A 243 8.17 -19.91 -10.90
CA PRO A 243 7.60 -18.95 -11.85
C PRO A 243 6.78 -19.67 -12.91
N GLY A 244 5.55 -19.21 -13.16
CA GLY A 244 4.60 -19.90 -14.04
C GLY A 244 4.08 -21.24 -13.48
N GLY A 245 4.36 -21.56 -12.22
CA GLY A 245 4.00 -22.84 -11.58
C GLY A 245 2.53 -22.98 -11.21
N GLY A 246 1.64 -22.11 -11.73
CA GLY A 246 0.23 -22.08 -11.38
C GLY A 246 0.02 -21.93 -9.87
N LEU A 247 -0.57 -22.94 -9.23
CA LEU A 247 -0.80 -22.95 -7.78
C LEU A 247 0.48 -22.84 -6.93
N ASN A 248 1.65 -23.07 -7.52
CA ASN A 248 2.95 -23.00 -6.86
C ASN A 248 3.78 -21.77 -7.26
N ALA A 249 3.17 -20.76 -7.87
CA ALA A 249 3.79 -19.45 -8.07
C ALA A 249 3.46 -18.50 -6.91
N VAL A 250 4.04 -17.30 -6.93
CA VAL A 250 3.65 -16.17 -6.08
C VAL A 250 3.00 -15.12 -6.97
N TYR A 251 1.81 -14.67 -6.56
CA TYR A 251 1.04 -13.65 -7.26
C TYR A 251 0.93 -12.40 -6.42
N ALA A 252 0.92 -11.24 -7.07
CA ALA A 252 0.45 -9.99 -6.47
C ALA A 252 -0.74 -9.45 -7.27
N THR A 253 -1.67 -8.81 -6.57
CA THR A 253 -2.84 -8.17 -7.20
C THR A 253 -2.42 -6.98 -8.06
N THR A 254 -3.17 -6.71 -9.12
CA THR A 254 -3.07 -5.46 -9.88
C THR A 254 -4.48 -5.00 -10.23
N TYR A 255 -4.75 -3.70 -10.20
CA TYR A 255 -6.10 -3.22 -10.51
C TYR A 255 -6.33 -3.16 -12.02
N ARG A 256 -5.35 -2.65 -12.77
CA ARG A 256 -5.35 -2.73 -14.23
C ARG A 256 -4.91 -4.13 -14.66
N PRO A 257 -5.62 -4.80 -15.58
CA PRO A 257 -5.17 -6.06 -16.15
C PRO A 257 -3.87 -5.85 -16.95
N LEU A 258 -2.94 -6.78 -16.80
CA LEU A 258 -1.79 -6.88 -17.70
C LEU A 258 -2.21 -7.61 -18.98
N PRO A 259 -1.68 -7.25 -20.16
CA PRO A 259 -1.85 -8.04 -21.38
C PRO A 259 -1.39 -9.47 -21.13
N ASP A 260 -2.27 -10.44 -21.38
CA ASP A 260 -2.04 -11.88 -21.11
C ASP A 260 -1.62 -12.19 -19.66
N GLY A 261 -1.96 -11.30 -18.72
CA GLY A 261 -1.66 -11.45 -17.30
C GLY A 261 -2.52 -12.51 -16.62
N PRO A 262 -2.01 -13.17 -15.56
CA PRO A 262 -2.80 -14.13 -14.80
C PRO A 262 -3.90 -13.40 -13.99
N ALA A 263 -4.89 -14.17 -13.54
CA ALA A 263 -5.70 -13.75 -12.40
C ALA A 263 -4.95 -14.03 -11.10
N PHE A 264 -5.21 -13.23 -10.07
CA PHE A 264 -4.80 -13.58 -8.71
C PHE A 264 -5.64 -14.79 -8.25
N PRO A 265 -5.03 -15.94 -7.87
CA PRO A 265 -5.83 -17.12 -7.53
C PRO A 265 -6.49 -16.98 -6.16
N LEU A 266 -7.81 -16.92 -6.15
CA LEU A 266 -8.59 -17.01 -4.91
C LEU A 266 -8.76 -18.50 -4.57
N VAL A 267 -8.07 -19.01 -3.56
CA VAL A 267 -8.12 -20.46 -3.22
C VAL A 267 -9.50 -20.96 -2.79
N TRP A 268 -10.40 -20.02 -2.44
CA TRP A 268 -11.82 -20.28 -2.17
C TRP A 268 -12.72 -20.19 -3.41
N HIS A 269 -12.22 -19.66 -4.51
CA HIS A 269 -12.97 -19.42 -5.75
C HIS A 269 -12.05 -19.50 -6.97
N LEU A 270 -11.39 -20.66 -7.16
CA LEU A 270 -10.30 -20.84 -8.13
C LEU A 270 -10.67 -20.62 -9.59
N ASP A 271 -11.95 -20.62 -9.95
CA ASP A 271 -12.42 -20.36 -11.31
C ASP A 271 -12.70 -18.87 -11.57
N TYR A 272 -12.74 -18.05 -10.52
CA TYR A 272 -12.93 -16.61 -10.66
C TYR A 272 -11.69 -15.95 -11.27
N ARG A 273 -11.91 -15.05 -12.22
CA ARG A 273 -10.85 -14.32 -12.95
C ARG A 273 -10.98 -12.80 -12.83
N GLY A 274 -11.92 -12.31 -12.01
CA GLY A 274 -12.20 -10.88 -11.87
C GLY A 274 -11.19 -10.12 -10.99
N VAL A 275 -10.29 -10.82 -10.29
CA VAL A 275 -9.13 -10.20 -9.63
C VAL A 275 -7.91 -10.41 -10.52
N HIS A 276 -7.38 -9.33 -11.09
CA HIS A 276 -6.18 -9.42 -11.91
C HIS A 276 -4.94 -9.58 -11.05
N GLY A 277 -3.96 -10.32 -11.57
CA GLY A 277 -2.71 -10.61 -10.88
C GLY A 277 -1.49 -10.45 -11.77
N VAL A 278 -0.34 -10.49 -11.14
CA VAL A 278 0.98 -10.57 -11.76
C VAL A 278 1.76 -11.66 -11.05
N ASP A 279 2.42 -12.54 -11.82
CA ASP A 279 3.38 -13.50 -11.26
C ASP A 279 4.64 -12.73 -10.85
N VAL A 280 4.90 -12.69 -9.55
CA VAL A 280 6.03 -11.99 -8.93
C VAL A 280 7.05 -12.98 -8.34
N THR A 281 6.93 -14.27 -8.64
CA THR A 281 7.77 -15.33 -8.06
C THR A 281 9.26 -15.04 -8.22
N THR A 282 9.67 -14.58 -9.40
CA THR A 282 11.06 -14.22 -9.69
C THR A 282 11.58 -13.12 -8.78
N ASN A 283 10.73 -12.19 -8.32
CA ASN A 283 11.14 -11.14 -7.39
C ASN A 283 11.56 -11.74 -6.04
N TYR A 284 10.82 -12.73 -5.54
CA TYR A 284 11.14 -13.41 -4.27
C TYR A 284 12.38 -14.30 -4.39
N ILE A 285 12.54 -15.03 -5.50
CA ILE A 285 13.73 -15.86 -5.75
C ILE A 285 14.99 -14.99 -5.74
N ASN A 286 14.94 -13.86 -6.47
CA ASN A 286 16.08 -12.98 -6.68
C ASN A 286 16.30 -11.96 -5.55
N ALA A 287 15.34 -11.77 -4.64
CA ALA A 287 15.48 -10.82 -3.54
C ALA A 287 16.66 -11.18 -2.63
N ASP A 288 17.45 -10.18 -2.24
CA ASP A 288 18.59 -10.37 -1.34
C ASP A 288 18.13 -10.78 0.06
N VAL A 289 18.79 -11.80 0.62
CA VAL A 289 18.57 -12.18 2.02
C VAL A 289 19.35 -11.21 2.89
N GLN A 290 18.64 -10.33 3.57
CA GLN A 290 19.25 -9.39 4.50
C GLN A 290 19.80 -10.18 5.69
N PRO A 291 21.05 -9.92 6.13
CA PRO A 291 21.62 -10.62 7.27
C PRO A 291 20.77 -10.37 8.53
N ASP A 292 20.65 -11.39 9.37
CA ASP A 292 20.19 -11.26 10.74
C ASP A 292 21.34 -10.61 11.52
N SER A 293 21.26 -9.28 11.69
CA SER A 293 22.19 -8.52 12.54
C SER A 293 22.08 -8.94 14.00
#